data_AF-A0A2G6NNM1-F1
#
_entry.id   AF-A0A2G6NNM1-F1
#
_cell.length_a   1.000
_cell.length_b   1.000
_cell.length_c   1.000
_cell.angle_alpha   90.00
_cell.angle_beta   90.00
_cell.angle_gamma   90.00
#
_symmetry.space_group_name_H-M   'P 1'
#
loop_
_entity.id
_entity.type
_entity.pdbx_description
1 polymer ?
#
loop_
_entity_poly.entity_id
_entity_poly.type
_entity_poly.pdbx_seq_one_letter_code
_entity_poly.pdbx_strand_id
1 'polypeptide(L)'
;MKKIIYLSLYCAIGITPFTNASELKFNRFPDYYNDIEPVQVKDVMLRYFGSNPTGVLSYGLDDVTRAGGHACPALVGAFLMTREGLKALAKSYKDNPKAKGITSYDPETGLIYRGGIKVTMSGKANSGSFANAMGDIMSYLTGAKGADGFKGGPDFPFANRRNLLRYDENLAFDPKKDIEAIFTTMTATYEKKVADNEWQPSTYEACKGTWGECREITQCDKSVKVSFRFKSPEIIGKDPKAPWVDKIKNILDNTDKAITVTPIENPKAFCN
;
A
#
# COMPACT_ATOMS: atom_id res chain seq x y z
N MET A 1 -23.49 -54.90 7.80
CA MET A 1 -24.44 -53.77 7.99
C MET A 1 -24.54 -53.43 9.47
N LYS A 2 -24.35 -52.16 9.86
CA LYS A 2 -24.79 -51.61 11.16
C LYS A 2 -25.23 -50.16 10.90
N LYS A 3 -26.49 -49.82 11.19
CA LYS A 3 -26.97 -48.43 11.17
C LYS A 3 -26.61 -47.80 12.52
N ILE A 4 -25.82 -46.72 12.50
CA ILE A 4 -25.68 -45.85 13.67
C ILE A 4 -26.80 -44.81 13.60
N ILE A 5 -27.68 -44.80 14.59
CA ILE A 5 -28.80 -43.86 14.68
C ILE A 5 -28.31 -42.63 15.44
N TYR A 6 -28.09 -41.52 14.74
CA TYR A 6 -27.87 -40.23 15.38
C TYR A 6 -29.21 -39.70 15.89
N LEU A 7 -29.42 -39.75 17.20
CA LEU A 7 -30.60 -39.20 17.85
C LEU A 7 -30.47 -37.68 17.93
N SER A 8 -31.28 -36.96 17.16
CA SER A 8 -31.18 -35.50 17.00
C SER A 8 -31.76 -34.76 18.22
N LEU A 9 -30.89 -34.34 19.15
CA LEU A 9 -31.27 -33.51 20.29
C LEU A 9 -31.41 -32.03 19.85
N TYR A 10 -32.50 -31.71 19.14
CA TYR A 10 -32.85 -30.33 18.76
C TYR A 10 -33.26 -29.52 19.99
N CYS A 11 -32.29 -28.90 20.66
CA CYS A 11 -32.54 -27.93 21.72
C CYS A 11 -32.99 -26.58 21.12
N ALA A 12 -33.93 -25.91 21.80
CA ALA A 12 -34.68 -24.77 21.25
C ALA A 12 -33.86 -23.47 21.20
N ILE A 13 -33.04 -23.31 20.15
CA ILE A 13 -32.48 -22.03 19.71
C ILE A 13 -32.85 -21.86 18.23
N GLY A 14 -33.34 -20.69 17.84
CA GLY A 14 -33.88 -20.40 16.51
C GLY A 14 -32.84 -20.29 15.38
N ILE A 15 -32.01 -21.31 15.22
CA ILE A 15 -31.03 -21.43 14.14
C ILE A 15 -31.75 -22.00 12.91
N THR A 16 -31.85 -21.21 11.84
CA THR A 16 -32.33 -21.70 10.54
C THR A 16 -31.43 -22.84 10.03
N PRO A 17 -31.98 -23.83 9.31
CA PRO A 17 -31.19 -24.98 8.85
C PRO A 17 -29.99 -24.49 8.02
N PHE A 18 -28.81 -25.02 8.33
CA PHE A 18 -27.58 -24.70 7.60
C PHE A 18 -27.79 -24.90 6.10
N THR A 19 -27.36 -23.92 5.31
CA THR A 19 -27.47 -23.95 3.86
C THR A 19 -26.69 -25.13 3.27
N ASN A 20 -27.14 -25.59 2.10
CA ASN A 20 -26.54 -26.72 1.40
C ASN A 20 -25.04 -26.49 1.18
N ALA A 21 -24.19 -27.47 1.50
CA ALA A 21 -22.74 -27.34 1.39
C ALA A 21 -22.25 -27.04 -0.05
N SER A 22 -23.10 -27.28 -1.07
CA SER A 22 -22.88 -26.89 -2.46
C SER A 22 -22.90 -25.37 -2.71
N GLU A 23 -23.33 -24.55 -1.74
CA GLU A 23 -23.30 -23.07 -1.83
C GLU A 23 -22.08 -22.43 -1.15
N LEU A 24 -21.08 -23.23 -0.73
CA LEU A 24 -19.81 -22.72 -0.18
C LEU A 24 -18.96 -22.05 -1.28
N LYS A 25 -19.34 -20.81 -1.62
CA LYS A 25 -18.57 -19.90 -2.49
C LYS A 25 -17.30 -19.43 -1.78
N PHE A 26 -16.26 -20.25 -1.83
CA PHE A 26 -14.92 -19.93 -1.31
C PHE A 26 -14.45 -18.54 -1.78
N ASN A 27 -13.83 -17.76 -0.89
CA ASN A 27 -13.30 -16.43 -1.16
C ASN A 27 -14.33 -15.38 -1.68
N ARG A 28 -15.64 -15.55 -1.47
CA ARG A 28 -16.62 -14.52 -1.88
C ARG A 28 -16.55 -13.27 -0.97
N PHE A 29 -16.04 -12.18 -1.52
CA PHE A 29 -16.18 -10.82 -1.00
C PHE A 29 -17.47 -10.16 -1.53
N PRO A 30 -17.89 -9.01 -0.98
CA PRO A 30 -19.02 -8.25 -1.54
C PRO A 30 -18.75 -7.88 -3.00
N ASP A 31 -19.74 -8.09 -3.86
CA ASP A 31 -19.53 -7.99 -5.32
C ASP A 31 -19.09 -6.57 -5.77
N TYR A 32 -19.43 -5.53 -4.99
CA TYR A 32 -19.02 -4.13 -5.22
C TYR A 32 -17.52 -3.86 -5.05
N TYR A 33 -16.73 -4.80 -4.52
CA TYR A 33 -15.27 -4.64 -4.41
C TYR A 33 -14.59 -4.50 -5.79
N ASN A 34 -15.21 -5.05 -6.83
CA ASN A 34 -14.71 -4.98 -8.21
C ASN A 34 -14.93 -3.59 -8.86
N ASP A 35 -15.85 -2.79 -8.32
CA ASP A 35 -16.18 -1.45 -8.85
C ASP A 35 -15.19 -0.37 -8.36
N ILE A 36 -14.28 -0.72 -7.43
CA ILE A 36 -13.36 0.20 -6.77
C ILE A 36 -12.03 0.24 -7.53
N GLU A 37 -11.63 1.43 -7.99
CA GLU A 37 -10.34 1.65 -8.67
C GLU A 37 -9.18 1.07 -7.82
N PRO A 38 -8.33 0.19 -8.39
CA PRO A 38 -7.29 -0.53 -7.65
C PRO A 38 -6.06 0.35 -7.35
N VAL A 39 -5.23 -0.11 -6.42
CA VAL A 39 -3.89 0.47 -6.19
C VAL A 39 -2.88 -0.20 -7.12
N GLN A 40 -2.30 0.55 -8.05
CA GLN A 40 -1.34 0.03 -9.04
C GLN A 40 0.09 0.52 -8.80
N VAL A 41 1.06 -0.41 -8.90
CA VAL A 41 2.50 -0.17 -8.69
C VAL A 41 3.36 -1.08 -9.58
N LYS A 42 4.58 -0.66 -9.89
CA LYS A 42 5.60 -1.45 -10.62
C LYS A 42 6.57 -2.09 -9.63
N ASP A 43 6.69 -3.42 -9.57
CA ASP A 43 7.63 -4.13 -8.70
C ASP A 43 8.73 -4.83 -9.53
N VAL A 44 9.95 -4.29 -9.47
CA VAL A 44 11.12 -4.83 -10.19
C VAL A 44 11.45 -6.27 -9.79
N MET A 45 11.17 -6.66 -8.55
CA MET A 45 11.51 -7.99 -8.04
C MET A 45 10.64 -9.08 -8.65
N LEU A 46 9.39 -8.77 -9.02
CA LEU A 46 8.50 -9.74 -9.65
C LEU A 46 8.91 -10.05 -11.09
N ARG A 47 9.42 -9.05 -11.82
CA ARG A 47 10.01 -9.26 -13.15
C ARG A 47 11.32 -10.03 -13.05
N TYR A 48 12.18 -9.69 -12.08
CA TYR A 48 13.45 -10.38 -11.84
C TYR A 48 13.27 -11.87 -11.52
N PHE A 49 12.34 -12.22 -10.61
CA PHE A 49 12.04 -13.61 -10.28
C PHE A 49 11.01 -14.27 -11.22
N GLY A 50 10.75 -13.70 -12.40
CA GLY A 50 9.84 -14.25 -13.42
C GLY A 50 8.37 -14.42 -12.98
N SER A 51 8.01 -13.94 -11.79
CA SER A 51 6.69 -14.14 -11.15
C SER A 51 5.60 -13.23 -11.73
N ASN A 52 6.00 -12.13 -12.38
CA ASN A 52 5.12 -11.30 -13.20
C ASN A 52 5.95 -10.65 -14.34
N PRO A 53 5.74 -11.01 -15.62
CA PRO A 53 6.53 -10.50 -16.74
C PRO A 53 6.51 -8.98 -16.93
N THR A 54 5.39 -8.30 -16.61
CA THR A 54 5.29 -6.83 -16.72
C THR A 54 5.80 -6.12 -15.47
N GLY A 55 5.89 -6.84 -14.35
CA GLY A 55 6.14 -6.28 -13.02
C GLY A 55 4.99 -5.43 -12.47
N VAL A 56 3.85 -5.32 -13.16
CA VAL A 56 2.72 -4.49 -12.71
C VAL A 56 1.84 -5.27 -11.74
N LEU A 57 1.66 -4.71 -10.54
CA LEU A 57 0.68 -5.16 -9.56
C LEU A 57 -0.54 -4.23 -9.58
N SER A 58 -1.70 -4.82 -9.32
CA SER A 58 -2.99 -4.12 -9.22
C SER A 58 -3.75 -4.71 -8.04
N TYR A 59 -3.77 -4.00 -6.92
CA TYR A 59 -4.34 -4.47 -5.66
C TYR A 59 -5.81 -4.06 -5.52
N GLY A 60 -6.67 -5.01 -5.20
CA GLY A 60 -8.10 -4.81 -4.94
C GLY A 60 -8.41 -4.48 -3.48
N LEU A 61 -9.69 -4.20 -3.19
CA LEU A 61 -10.15 -4.07 -1.80
C LEU A 61 -10.24 -5.44 -1.09
N ASP A 62 -10.28 -6.55 -1.85
CA ASP A 62 -10.15 -7.89 -1.28
C ASP A 62 -8.72 -8.17 -0.81
N ASP A 63 -7.67 -7.73 -1.52
CA ASP A 63 -6.28 -7.82 -1.04
C ASP A 63 -6.09 -7.13 0.31
N VAL A 64 -6.66 -5.94 0.48
CA VAL A 64 -6.69 -5.20 1.75
C VAL A 64 -7.40 -6.01 2.83
N THR A 65 -8.51 -6.65 2.48
CA THR A 65 -9.31 -7.48 3.39
C THR A 65 -8.57 -8.78 3.78
N ARG A 66 -7.80 -9.37 2.86
CA ARG A 66 -6.93 -10.53 3.12
C ARG A 66 -5.75 -10.12 4.01
N ALA A 67 -5.11 -8.99 3.73
CA ALA A 67 -3.95 -8.50 4.48
C ALA A 67 -4.30 -8.07 5.92
N GLY A 68 -5.45 -7.41 6.12
CA GLY A 68 -5.94 -7.02 7.44
C GLY A 68 -6.82 -8.07 8.15
N GLY A 69 -7.14 -9.18 7.50
CA GLY A 69 -8.12 -10.18 7.97
C GLY A 69 -9.58 -9.70 8.00
N HIS A 70 -9.82 -8.42 7.70
CA HIS A 70 -11.12 -7.77 7.66
C HIS A 70 -11.00 -6.44 6.88
N ALA A 71 -12.14 -5.83 6.54
CA ALA A 71 -12.21 -4.44 6.09
C ALA A 71 -12.94 -3.62 7.15
N CYS A 72 -12.25 -2.68 7.79
CA CYS A 72 -12.87 -1.61 8.56
C CYS A 72 -12.54 -0.24 7.93
N PRO A 73 -13.31 0.82 8.25
CA PRO A 73 -13.06 2.18 7.75
C PRO A 73 -11.61 2.68 7.79
N ALA A 74 -10.79 2.25 8.74
CA ALA A 74 -9.37 2.62 8.80
C ALA A 74 -8.57 1.97 7.64
N LEU A 75 -8.75 0.67 7.38
CA LEU A 75 -8.04 -0.06 6.33
C LEU A 75 -8.49 0.38 4.92
N VAL A 76 -9.79 0.65 4.76
CA VAL A 76 -10.35 1.27 3.55
C VAL A 76 -9.72 2.66 3.33
N GLY A 77 -9.62 3.45 4.41
CA GLY A 77 -8.88 4.72 4.40
C GLY A 77 -7.44 4.57 3.94
N ALA A 78 -6.67 3.64 4.50
CA ALA A 78 -5.27 3.42 4.14
C ALA A 78 -5.08 3.04 2.66
N PHE A 79 -6.00 2.24 2.11
CA PHE A 79 -6.04 1.90 0.68
C PHE A 79 -6.28 3.14 -0.18
N LEU A 80 -7.32 3.93 0.11
CA LEU A 80 -7.65 5.15 -0.65
C LEU A 80 -6.55 6.22 -0.53
N MET A 81 -6.00 6.42 0.69
CA MET A 81 -4.86 7.32 0.93
C MET A 81 -3.64 6.91 0.09
N THR A 82 -3.35 5.61 0.01
CA THR A 82 -2.28 5.09 -0.84
C THR A 82 -2.60 5.36 -2.31
N ARG A 83 -3.80 5.04 -2.79
CA ARG A 83 -4.19 5.19 -4.20
C ARG A 83 -4.03 6.63 -4.69
N GLU A 84 -4.64 7.58 -3.99
CA GLU A 84 -4.60 8.99 -4.40
C GLU A 84 -3.22 9.63 -4.16
N GLY A 85 -2.48 9.21 -3.13
CA GLY A 85 -1.08 9.59 -2.92
C GLY A 85 -0.18 9.17 -4.08
N LEU A 86 -0.27 7.91 -4.53
CA LEU A 86 0.47 7.39 -5.68
C LEU A 86 0.09 8.10 -6.98
N LYS A 87 -1.22 8.32 -7.22
CA LYS A 87 -1.73 9.03 -8.41
C LYS A 87 -1.21 10.48 -8.45
N ALA A 88 -1.21 11.19 -7.33
CA ALA A 88 -0.65 12.53 -7.23
C ALA A 88 0.87 12.57 -7.46
N LEU A 89 1.62 11.62 -6.88
CA LEU A 89 3.06 11.50 -7.11
C LEU A 89 3.36 11.22 -8.59
N ALA A 90 2.69 10.25 -9.20
CA ALA A 90 2.84 9.93 -10.63
C ALA A 90 2.49 11.13 -11.53
N LYS A 91 1.42 11.87 -11.22
CA LYS A 91 1.09 13.13 -11.92
C LYS A 91 2.21 14.16 -11.77
N SER A 92 2.77 14.33 -10.57
CA SER A 92 3.84 15.30 -10.32
C SER A 92 5.18 14.99 -11.02
N TYR A 93 5.38 13.74 -11.48
CA TYR A 93 6.46 13.39 -12.43
C TYR A 93 6.09 13.76 -13.86
N LYS A 94 4.86 13.45 -14.32
CA LYS A 94 4.36 13.81 -15.65
C LYS A 94 4.36 15.33 -15.88
N ASP A 95 3.93 16.10 -14.88
CA ASP A 95 3.89 17.57 -14.90
C ASP A 95 5.30 18.21 -14.87
N ASN A 96 6.28 17.55 -14.23
CA ASN A 96 7.62 18.10 -14.01
C ASN A 96 8.68 16.99 -13.89
N PRO A 97 9.22 16.48 -15.01
CA PRO A 97 10.14 15.34 -15.05
C PRO A 97 11.60 15.69 -14.69
N LYS A 98 11.88 16.87 -14.09
CA LYS A 98 13.24 17.40 -13.84
C LYS A 98 14.05 16.70 -12.73
N ALA A 99 13.71 15.47 -12.38
CA ALA A 99 14.44 14.67 -11.41
C ALA A 99 15.84 14.28 -11.94
N LYS A 100 16.79 14.01 -11.03
CA LYS A 100 18.15 13.54 -11.36
C LYS A 100 18.36 12.12 -10.83
N GLY A 101 19.02 11.27 -11.61
CA GLY A 101 19.19 9.85 -11.32
C GLY A 101 18.00 9.01 -11.77
N ILE A 102 17.95 7.74 -11.35
CA ILE A 102 16.78 6.88 -11.58
C ILE A 102 15.70 7.28 -10.57
N THR A 103 14.50 7.55 -11.07
CA THR A 103 13.38 8.03 -10.25
C THR A 103 12.47 6.88 -9.83
N SER A 104 11.74 7.04 -8.73
CA SER A 104 10.71 6.07 -8.33
C SER A 104 9.48 6.04 -9.23
N TYR A 105 9.47 6.77 -10.35
CA TYR A 105 8.41 6.72 -11.36
C TYR A 105 8.88 5.98 -12.61
N ASP A 106 8.07 5.02 -13.06
CA ASP A 106 8.24 4.32 -14.33
C ASP A 106 7.56 5.10 -15.46
N PRO A 107 8.31 5.66 -16.44
CA PRO A 107 7.73 6.42 -17.54
C PRO A 107 7.00 5.55 -18.57
N GLU A 108 7.23 4.24 -18.61
CA GLU A 108 6.56 3.31 -19.53
C GLU A 108 5.13 3.04 -19.08
N THR A 109 4.93 2.62 -17.83
CA THR A 109 3.60 2.32 -17.27
C THR A 109 2.93 3.55 -16.64
N GLY A 110 3.69 4.59 -16.34
CA GLY A 110 3.21 5.77 -15.62
C GLY A 110 2.91 5.53 -14.15
N LEU A 111 3.45 4.46 -13.55
CA LEU A 111 3.27 4.03 -12.16
C LEU A 111 4.46 4.38 -11.27
N ILE A 112 4.31 4.25 -9.96
CA ILE A 112 5.39 4.37 -8.99
C ILE A 112 5.96 2.98 -8.64
N TYR A 113 7.28 2.90 -8.45
CA TYR A 113 7.99 1.69 -8.06
C TYR A 113 7.69 1.28 -6.61
N ARG A 114 7.33 0.01 -6.42
CA ARG A 114 7.13 -0.62 -5.11
C ARG A 114 8.48 -0.75 -4.40
N GLY A 115 8.65 -0.07 -3.27
CA GLY A 115 9.95 0.15 -2.61
C GLY A 115 10.64 1.49 -2.95
N GLY A 116 10.09 2.29 -3.88
CA GLY A 116 10.58 3.63 -4.19
C GLY A 116 9.98 4.73 -3.30
N ILE A 117 9.38 4.35 -2.18
CA ILE A 117 8.47 5.21 -1.42
C ILE A 117 8.74 5.08 0.06
N LYS A 118 9.04 6.21 0.70
CA LYS A 118 8.95 6.37 2.16
C LYS A 118 7.53 6.76 2.53
N VAL A 119 6.99 6.10 3.56
CA VAL A 119 5.69 6.38 4.15
C VAL A 119 5.91 6.83 5.59
N THR A 120 5.54 8.07 5.91
CA THR A 120 5.51 8.58 7.29
C THR A 120 4.05 8.65 7.73
N MET A 121 3.63 7.73 8.60
CA MET A 121 2.26 7.63 9.11
C MET A 121 2.09 8.42 10.41
N SER A 122 0.96 9.11 10.63
CA SER A 122 0.73 9.80 11.91
C SER A 122 0.50 8.85 13.08
N GLY A 123 0.98 9.22 14.26
CA GLY A 123 0.86 8.45 15.50
C GLY A 123 2.10 7.61 15.81
N LYS A 124 1.94 6.53 16.59
CA LYS A 124 3.03 5.82 17.27
C LYS A 124 3.24 4.39 16.76
N ALA A 125 4.50 4.03 16.46
CA ALA A 125 4.90 2.66 16.14
C ALA A 125 4.57 1.69 17.31
N ASN A 126 4.16 0.46 16.99
CA ASN A 126 3.92 -0.62 17.96
C ASN A 126 2.94 -0.26 19.10
N SER A 127 2.00 0.67 18.85
CA SER A 127 1.02 1.11 19.85
C SER A 127 -0.26 0.27 19.89
N GLY A 128 -0.41 -0.69 18.96
CA GLY A 128 -1.66 -1.46 18.79
C GLY A 128 -2.83 -0.61 18.27
N SER A 129 -2.56 0.62 17.83
CA SER A 129 -3.59 1.54 17.35
C SER A 129 -3.95 1.29 15.89
N PHE A 130 -5.09 1.83 15.47
CA PHE A 130 -5.53 1.81 14.06
C PHE A 130 -4.49 2.43 13.11
N ALA A 131 -3.63 3.34 13.58
CA ALA A 131 -2.52 3.86 12.77
C ALA A 131 -1.52 2.77 12.38
N ASN A 132 -1.26 1.78 13.24
CA ASN A 132 -0.37 0.66 12.90
C ASN A 132 -0.99 -0.25 11.82
N ALA A 133 -2.25 -0.63 11.99
CA ALA A 133 -2.96 -1.46 11.01
C ALA A 133 -3.11 -0.75 9.65
N MET A 134 -3.29 0.57 9.64
CA MET A 134 -3.22 1.39 8.41
C MET A 134 -1.82 1.40 7.80
N GLY A 135 -0.78 1.56 8.62
CA GLY A 135 0.62 1.48 8.20
C GLY A 135 0.96 0.13 7.57
N ASP A 136 0.44 -0.99 8.10
CA ASP A 136 0.63 -2.33 7.52
C ASP A 136 -0.03 -2.50 6.14
N ILE A 137 -1.20 -1.89 5.90
CA ILE A 137 -1.81 -1.86 4.56
C ILE A 137 -0.99 -0.99 3.61
N MET A 138 -0.60 0.23 4.02
CA MET A 138 0.29 1.08 3.21
C MET A 138 1.60 0.35 2.89
N SER A 139 2.13 -0.40 3.85
CA SER A 139 3.34 -1.22 3.75
C SER A 139 3.21 -2.37 2.76
N TYR A 140 2.11 -3.10 2.81
CA TYR A 140 1.79 -4.20 1.90
C TYR A 140 1.72 -3.70 0.45
N LEU A 141 0.99 -2.61 0.21
CA LEU A 141 0.77 -2.00 -1.09
C LEU A 141 2.06 -1.39 -1.67
N THR A 142 2.66 -0.41 -0.97
CA THR A 142 3.83 0.36 -1.43
C THR A 142 5.15 -0.40 -1.31
N GLY A 143 5.19 -1.50 -0.55
CA GLY A 143 6.41 -2.18 -0.16
C GLY A 143 7.19 -1.49 0.96
N ALA A 144 6.74 -0.34 1.49
CA ALA A 144 7.44 0.37 2.54
C ALA A 144 7.36 -0.39 3.88
N LYS A 145 8.44 -1.02 4.34
CA LYS A 145 8.54 -1.75 5.62
C LYS A 145 9.46 -1.04 6.62
N GLY A 146 9.43 -1.48 7.87
CA GLY A 146 10.27 -0.95 8.94
C GLY A 146 11.68 -1.54 8.88
N ALA A 147 12.31 -1.68 10.04
CA ALA A 147 13.65 -2.29 10.17
C ALA A 147 13.68 -3.81 9.87
N ASP A 148 12.51 -4.43 9.73
CA ASP A 148 12.22 -5.81 9.34
C ASP A 148 12.18 -6.03 7.82
N GLY A 149 12.08 -4.96 7.03
CA GLY A 149 11.88 -5.04 5.58
C GLY A 149 13.00 -5.75 4.82
N PHE A 150 12.63 -6.36 3.69
CA PHE A 150 13.59 -6.95 2.74
C PHE A 150 14.62 -5.90 2.29
N LYS A 151 15.92 -6.25 2.39
CA LYS A 151 17.04 -5.33 2.15
C LYS A 151 17.30 -4.96 0.68
N GLY A 152 16.60 -5.56 -0.27
CA GLY A 152 16.90 -5.47 -1.70
C GLY A 152 17.99 -6.44 -2.19
N GLY A 153 18.14 -6.51 -3.52
CA GLY A 153 19.31 -7.05 -4.20
C GLY A 153 20.26 -5.91 -4.61
N PRO A 154 21.55 -6.18 -4.87
CA PRO A 154 22.55 -5.14 -5.15
C PRO A 154 22.31 -4.40 -6.48
N ASP A 155 21.63 -5.04 -7.44
CA ASP A 155 21.57 -4.58 -8.83
C ASP A 155 20.34 -3.70 -9.15
N PHE A 156 19.35 -3.65 -8.25
CA PHE A 156 18.02 -3.11 -8.55
C PHE A 156 17.67 -1.91 -7.65
N PRO A 157 17.39 -0.73 -8.24
CA PRO A 157 16.94 0.41 -7.46
C PRO A 157 15.52 0.12 -6.96
N PHE A 158 15.18 0.57 -5.76
CA PHE A 158 13.85 0.36 -5.15
C PHE A 158 13.50 -1.12 -4.87
N ALA A 159 14.46 -2.04 -5.00
CA ALA A 159 14.33 -3.41 -4.48
C ALA A 159 14.36 -3.43 -2.94
N ASN A 160 14.99 -2.44 -2.31
CA ASN A 160 14.91 -2.26 -0.87
C ASN A 160 13.46 -1.97 -0.43
N ARG A 161 13.09 -2.56 0.71
CA ARG A 161 11.82 -2.37 1.40
C ARG A 161 12.03 -1.88 2.84
N ARG A 162 13.26 -1.98 3.35
CA ARG A 162 13.66 -1.71 4.74
C ARG A 162 13.80 -0.21 5.02
N ASN A 163 13.41 0.21 6.22
CA ASN A 163 13.47 1.60 6.70
C ASN A 163 12.72 2.60 5.80
N LEU A 164 11.59 2.16 5.24
CA LEU A 164 10.74 2.96 4.36
C LEU A 164 9.42 3.37 5.03
N LEU A 165 8.82 2.51 5.87
CA LEU A 165 7.71 2.89 6.74
C LEU A 165 8.25 3.35 8.10
N ARG A 166 7.76 4.51 8.53
CA ARG A 166 8.00 5.09 9.85
C ARG A 166 6.74 5.77 10.38
N TYR A 167 6.74 6.07 11.67
CA TYR A 167 5.63 6.70 12.37
C TYR A 167 6.10 8.01 13.00
N ASP A 168 5.28 9.06 12.95
CA ASP A 168 5.57 10.37 13.53
C ASP A 168 4.38 10.84 14.38
N GLU A 169 4.63 11.04 15.68
CA GLU A 169 3.63 11.51 16.65
C GLU A 169 3.34 13.02 16.51
N ASN A 170 4.11 13.75 15.69
CA ASN A 170 3.94 15.18 15.39
C ASN A 170 3.14 15.43 14.10
N LEU A 171 3.14 14.49 13.14
CA LEU A 171 2.07 14.46 12.13
C LEU A 171 0.75 14.21 12.84
N ALA A 172 -0.35 14.76 12.31
CA ALA A 172 -1.58 14.88 13.11
C ALA A 172 -2.15 13.52 13.54
N PHE A 173 -1.94 13.20 14.82
CA PHE A 173 -2.69 12.21 15.59
C PHE A 173 -3.42 12.92 16.75
N ASP A 174 -4.11 14.02 16.43
CA ASP A 174 -5.11 14.56 17.34
C ASP A 174 -6.36 13.67 17.22
N PRO A 175 -6.88 13.07 18.31
CA PRO A 175 -8.06 12.21 18.28
C PRO A 175 -9.35 12.90 17.77
N LYS A 176 -9.32 14.23 17.53
CA LYS A 176 -10.39 15.05 16.93
C LYS A 176 -10.13 15.44 15.46
N LYS A 177 -8.98 15.10 14.86
CA LYS A 177 -8.61 15.47 13.48
C LYS A 177 -8.61 14.27 12.53
N ASP A 178 -8.35 14.58 11.26
CA ASP A 178 -8.11 13.63 10.17
C ASP A 178 -6.83 12.83 10.40
N ILE A 179 -6.75 11.63 9.83
CA ILE A 179 -5.56 10.78 9.86
C ILE A 179 -4.63 11.18 8.71
N GLU A 180 -3.34 11.38 8.97
CA GLU A 180 -2.40 11.88 7.96
C GLU A 180 -1.27 10.88 7.68
N ALA A 181 -0.89 10.77 6.41
CA ALA A 181 0.31 10.09 5.97
C ALA A 181 1.06 10.92 4.93
N ILE A 182 2.38 10.87 4.94
CA ILE A 182 3.24 11.49 3.93
C ILE A 182 3.88 10.40 3.08
N PHE A 183 3.64 10.46 1.78
CA PHE A 183 4.25 9.59 0.79
C PHE A 183 5.36 10.37 0.08
N THR A 184 6.59 9.86 0.14
CA THR A 184 7.80 10.53 -0.34
C THR A 184 8.54 9.61 -1.32
N THR A 185 8.67 10.03 -2.58
CA THR A 185 9.41 9.26 -3.60
C THR A 185 10.91 9.49 -3.51
N MET A 186 11.66 8.48 -3.95
CA MET A 186 13.11 8.46 -3.88
C MET A 186 13.74 8.54 -5.29
N THR A 187 14.94 9.12 -5.37
CA THR A 187 15.82 9.05 -6.54
C THR A 187 17.11 8.33 -6.15
N ALA A 188 17.49 7.33 -6.94
CA ALA A 188 18.72 6.59 -6.79
C ALA A 188 19.76 7.09 -7.81
N THR A 189 20.95 7.46 -7.36
CA THR A 189 22.08 7.81 -8.23
C THR A 189 23.16 6.74 -8.16
N TYR A 190 23.59 6.24 -9.32
CA TYR A 190 24.67 5.26 -9.43
C TYR A 190 26.01 5.96 -9.61
N GLU A 191 26.97 5.68 -8.73
CA GLU A 191 28.36 6.11 -8.91
C GLU A 191 29.09 5.15 -9.85
N LYS A 192 28.90 5.40 -11.15
CA LYS A 192 29.18 4.49 -12.29
C LYS A 192 28.04 3.47 -12.49
N LYS A 193 28.28 2.25 -12.96
CA LYS A 193 27.53 1.65 -14.11
C LYS A 193 27.43 0.09 -13.94
N VAL A 194 26.80 -0.79 -14.77
CA VAL A 194 26.84 -2.31 -14.63
C VAL A 194 26.77 -3.14 -15.97
N ALA A 195 27.87 -3.75 -16.47
CA ALA A 195 27.96 -4.38 -17.82
C ALA A 195 26.99 -5.55 -18.12
N ASP A 196 26.53 -5.67 -19.38
CA ASP A 196 25.57 -6.68 -19.86
C ASP A 196 25.95 -8.15 -19.66
N ASN A 197 24.93 -8.98 -19.42
CA ASN A 197 24.88 -10.40 -19.79
C ASN A 197 23.43 -10.82 -20.14
N GLU A 198 23.23 -12.02 -20.72
CA GLU A 198 21.93 -12.50 -21.22
C GLU A 198 20.79 -12.51 -20.18
N TRP A 199 21.11 -12.63 -18.89
CA TRP A 199 20.12 -12.64 -17.80
C TRP A 199 20.04 -11.31 -17.03
N GLN A 200 20.95 -10.38 -17.33
CA GLN A 200 20.99 -9.01 -16.81
C GLN A 200 21.26 -8.04 -17.99
N PRO A 201 20.24 -7.73 -18.81
CA PRO A 201 20.36 -6.69 -19.83
C PRO A 201 20.70 -5.37 -19.14
N SER A 202 21.79 -4.72 -19.55
CA SER A 202 22.27 -3.57 -18.79
C SER A 202 21.33 -2.38 -18.92
N THR A 203 21.26 -1.63 -17.83
CA THR A 203 21.23 -0.17 -17.95
C THR A 203 22.45 0.33 -17.20
N TYR A 204 23.31 1.10 -17.88
CA TYR A 204 24.64 1.55 -17.40
C TYR A 204 25.67 0.38 -17.40
N GLU A 205 26.97 0.51 -17.77
CA GLU A 205 27.87 -0.62 -18.14
C GLU A 205 29.19 -1.02 -17.36
N ALA A 206 29.50 -0.63 -16.09
CA ALA A 206 30.89 -0.72 -15.54
C ALA A 206 31.19 -1.02 -14.03
N CYS A 207 30.32 -1.58 -13.17
CA CYS A 207 30.61 -2.06 -11.78
C CYS A 207 31.37 -3.40 -11.82
N LYS A 208 32.38 -3.46 -12.69
CA LYS A 208 33.14 -4.65 -13.01
C LYS A 208 34.19 -4.89 -11.94
N GLY A 209 34.09 -6.03 -11.25
CA GLY A 209 35.18 -6.61 -10.46
C GLY A 209 34.89 -6.87 -8.98
N THR A 210 33.74 -6.45 -8.43
CA THR A 210 33.49 -6.51 -6.98
C THR A 210 32.11 -7.06 -6.62
N TRP A 211 32.07 -8.12 -5.80
CA TRP A 211 30.84 -8.64 -5.18
C TRP A 211 30.41 -7.72 -4.02
N GLY A 212 29.71 -6.63 -4.37
CA GLY A 212 29.52 -5.46 -3.50
C GLY A 212 30.76 -4.54 -3.53
N GLU A 213 30.63 -3.21 -3.46
CA GLU A 213 29.49 -2.43 -2.96
C GLU A 213 28.88 -1.53 -4.04
N CYS A 214 27.57 -1.65 -4.30
CA CYS A 214 26.79 -0.59 -4.95
C CYS A 214 26.22 0.31 -3.84
N ARG A 215 26.63 1.59 -3.77
CA ARG A 215 26.16 2.53 -2.74
C ARG A 215 24.94 3.31 -3.24
N GLU A 216 23.76 2.83 -2.85
CA GLU A 216 22.47 3.45 -3.11
C GLU A 216 22.35 4.80 -2.37
N ILE A 217 22.68 5.91 -3.04
CA ILE A 217 22.33 7.26 -2.56
C ILE A 217 20.87 7.52 -2.94
N THR A 218 19.93 7.08 -2.10
CA THR A 218 18.52 7.46 -2.21
C THR A 218 18.27 8.83 -1.59
N GLN A 219 18.09 9.86 -2.42
CA GLN A 219 17.58 11.15 -1.99
C GLN A 219 16.05 11.20 -2.13
N CYS A 220 15.36 12.05 -1.37
CA CYS A 220 13.94 12.31 -1.62
C CYS A 220 13.77 13.32 -2.73
N ASP A 221 12.78 13.11 -3.59
CA ASP A 221 12.56 13.89 -4.81
C ASP A 221 11.22 14.64 -4.76
N LYS A 222 10.11 13.92 -4.50
CA LYS A 222 8.76 14.51 -4.42
C LYS A 222 8.01 13.94 -3.21
N SER A 223 7.20 14.77 -2.57
CA SER A 223 6.39 14.36 -1.41
C SER A 223 4.98 14.90 -1.51
N VAL A 224 4.02 14.11 -1.04
CA VAL A 224 2.63 14.53 -0.84
C VAL A 224 2.20 14.16 0.58
N LYS A 225 1.49 15.08 1.25
CA LYS A 225 0.67 14.75 2.41
C LYS A 225 -0.68 14.27 1.91
N VAL A 226 -1.20 13.21 2.51
CA VAL A 226 -2.53 12.69 2.28
C VAL A 226 -3.26 12.64 3.62
N SER A 227 -4.43 13.27 3.70
CA SER A 227 -5.24 13.38 4.91
C SER A 227 -6.60 12.71 4.68
N PHE A 228 -7.03 11.84 5.60
CA PHE A 228 -8.28 11.09 5.54
C PHE A 228 -9.24 11.52 6.66
N ARG A 229 -10.44 11.97 6.29
CA ARG A 229 -11.50 12.49 7.18
C ARG A 229 -12.21 11.42 8.02
N PHE A 230 -11.45 10.53 8.66
CA PHE A 230 -11.89 9.39 9.47
C PHE A 230 -12.81 9.74 10.65
N LYS A 231 -12.87 11.02 11.08
CA LYS A 231 -13.77 11.50 12.15
C LYS A 231 -15.01 12.23 11.64
N SER A 232 -15.14 12.46 10.33
CA SER A 232 -16.26 13.21 9.76
C SER A 232 -17.55 12.36 9.70
N PRO A 233 -18.67 12.81 10.31
CA PRO A 233 -19.97 12.15 10.16
C PRO A 233 -20.55 12.21 8.73
N GLU A 234 -19.96 13.04 7.85
CA GLU A 234 -20.24 13.01 6.41
C GLU A 234 -19.64 11.76 5.74
N ILE A 235 -18.46 11.32 6.20
CA ILE A 235 -17.63 10.30 5.55
C ILE A 235 -17.82 8.92 6.19
N ILE A 236 -17.93 8.83 7.51
CA ILE A 236 -18.22 7.58 8.22
C ILE A 236 -19.74 7.32 8.37
N GLY A 237 -20.56 8.33 8.09
CA GLY A 237 -22.00 8.31 8.37
C GLY A 237 -22.34 8.82 9.78
N LYS A 238 -23.58 9.28 9.96
CA LYS A 238 -24.06 9.94 11.20
C LYS A 238 -24.49 8.98 12.31
N ASP A 239 -24.93 7.77 11.97
CA ASP A 239 -25.34 6.77 12.96
C ASP A 239 -24.16 5.89 13.40
N PRO A 240 -23.72 5.94 14.67
CA PRO A 240 -22.68 5.05 15.17
C PRO A 240 -23.11 3.57 15.16
N LYS A 241 -24.41 3.25 15.14
CA LYS A 241 -24.93 1.88 15.11
C LYS A 241 -25.05 1.27 13.70
N ALA A 242 -24.89 2.08 12.64
CA ALA A 242 -25.02 1.60 11.27
C ALA A 242 -24.04 0.44 10.97
N PRO A 243 -24.45 -0.56 10.16
CA PRO A 243 -23.58 -1.68 9.78
C PRO A 243 -22.24 -1.21 9.19
N TRP A 244 -21.16 -1.95 9.46
CA TRP A 244 -19.83 -1.60 8.95
C TRP A 244 -19.78 -1.55 7.41
N VAL A 245 -20.56 -2.39 6.72
CA VAL A 245 -20.66 -2.39 5.25
C VAL A 245 -21.20 -1.05 4.71
N ASP A 246 -22.15 -0.42 5.39
CA ASP A 246 -22.74 0.84 4.94
C ASP A 246 -21.81 2.02 5.22
N LYS A 247 -21.09 1.97 6.35
CA LYS A 247 -19.99 2.91 6.65
C LYS A 247 -18.86 2.80 5.62
N ILE A 248 -18.52 1.60 5.18
CA ILE A 248 -17.50 1.36 4.14
C ILE A 248 -17.96 1.93 2.79
N LYS A 249 -19.19 1.65 2.36
CA LYS A 249 -19.77 2.23 1.14
C LYS A 249 -19.75 3.74 1.17
N ASN A 250 -20.25 4.37 2.24
CA ASN A 250 -20.30 5.83 2.36
C ASN A 250 -18.91 6.50 2.24
N ILE A 251 -17.82 5.84 2.67
CA ILE A 251 -16.44 6.30 2.46
C ILE A 251 -16.05 6.22 0.98
N LEU A 252 -16.34 5.10 0.32
CA LEU A 252 -16.02 4.86 -1.09
C LEU A 252 -16.81 5.84 -1.99
N ASP A 253 -18.11 5.97 -1.74
CA ASP A 253 -19.05 6.85 -2.44
C ASP A 253 -18.72 8.35 -2.29
N ASN A 254 -17.95 8.73 -1.27
CA ASN A 254 -17.49 10.11 -1.02
C ASN A 254 -15.94 10.19 -1.01
N THR A 255 -15.23 9.37 -1.79
CA THR A 255 -13.75 9.31 -1.77
C THR A 255 -13.11 10.69 -2.00
N ASP A 256 -13.67 11.47 -2.93
CA ASP A 256 -13.26 12.83 -3.30
C ASP A 256 -13.30 13.81 -2.12
N LYS A 257 -14.27 13.64 -1.22
CA LYS A 257 -14.39 14.42 0.02
C LYS A 257 -13.69 13.77 1.21
N ALA A 258 -13.40 12.48 1.14
CA ALA A 258 -12.79 11.71 2.22
C ALA A 258 -11.27 11.90 2.27
N ILE A 259 -10.64 12.04 1.11
CA ILE A 259 -9.18 12.06 0.92
C ILE A 259 -8.73 13.40 0.33
N THR A 260 -7.97 14.17 1.10
CA THR A 260 -7.28 15.37 0.62
C THR A 260 -5.82 15.04 0.32
N VAL A 261 -5.30 15.43 -0.84
CA VAL A 261 -3.87 15.32 -1.18
C VAL A 261 -3.26 16.71 -1.35
N THR A 262 -2.09 16.94 -0.76
CA THR A 262 -1.39 18.23 -0.77
C THR A 262 0.10 18.03 -1.07
N PRO A 263 0.66 18.62 -2.14
CA PRO A 263 2.10 18.59 -2.40
C PRO A 263 2.91 19.23 -1.26
N ILE A 264 4.11 18.73 -1.02
CA ILE A 264 5.06 19.27 -0.04
C ILE A 264 6.27 19.83 -0.78
N GLU A 265 6.53 21.13 -0.61
CA GLU A 265 7.61 21.85 -1.30
C GLU A 265 9.02 21.45 -0.85
N ASN A 266 9.17 20.94 0.38
CA ASN A 266 10.44 20.45 0.93
C ASN A 266 10.38 18.96 1.34
N PRO A 267 10.48 18.02 0.36
CA PRO A 267 10.58 16.58 0.62
C PRO A 267 11.68 16.15 1.59
N LYS A 268 12.77 16.96 1.71
CA LYS A 268 13.94 16.60 2.53
C LYS A 268 13.64 16.54 4.03
N ALA A 269 12.61 17.25 4.50
CA ALA A 269 12.13 17.15 5.87
C ALA A 269 11.61 15.74 6.23
N PHE A 270 11.30 14.91 5.24
CA PHE A 270 10.74 13.56 5.41
C PHE A 270 11.68 12.45 4.91
N CYS A 271 12.98 12.74 4.74
CA CYS A 271 13.98 11.75 4.31
C CYS A 271 14.53 10.87 5.44
N ASN A 272 14.78 11.46 6.61
CA ASN A 272 15.58 10.88 7.68
C ASN A 272 14.67 10.51 8.85
#